data_AF-A0A7J5F663-F1
#
_entry.id   AF-A0A7J5F663-F1
#
_cell.length_a   1.000
_cell.length_b   1.000
_cell.length_c   1.000
_cell.angle_alpha   90.00
_cell.angle_beta   90.00
_cell.angle_gamma   90.00
#
_symmetry.space_group_name_H-M   'P 1'
#
loop_
_entity.id
_entity.type
_entity.pdbx_description
1 polymer ?
#
loop_
_entity_poly.entity_id
_entity_poly.type
_entity_poly.pdbx_seq_one_letter_code
_entity_poly.pdbx_strand_id
1 'polypeptide(L)'
;MTNIDTKDLERIVSLYIDGELDDAERKKFESYLSAHPAAARDVAVLRSARESLGTKPRLNTDAWFWLKLSNRLEPRRQTVRRLRPAFAASLAVLFTVAVIGTVYYSEAPLFRRLFEEKKNRMESSLLTGAVMPFLAGLGTDDVLSFALSGSIALDSSGGTALHVRNTADKGSQIEIVQASMRPAAPPVTVRGFCDDIGIVRHDQVRVVDSILGSYQRKLQGAILVGENDEIAIHEQLADLNRTMVYSLAATMEPPQRARFRRMLADREAPFDVMPVDAPALTPVAIRRAAPAPDHRSTYLVISRDTVGIAEVAMNVDSIHEQAMRRMEQERPLVNERMLTQLASLQRQFENNIVVTGSRERRVRVFSNDNAFRINFESPSAAAPVGMV
;
A
#
# COMPACT_ATOMS: atom_id res chain seq x y z
N MET A 1 16.68 60.74 24.20
CA MET A 1 16.19 60.09 22.96
C MET A 1 16.73 58.66 22.97
N THR A 2 15.91 57.69 23.33
CA THR A 2 16.31 56.27 23.36
C THR A 2 16.26 55.73 21.95
N ASN A 3 17.44 55.47 21.37
CA ASN A 3 17.57 54.78 20.10
C ASN A 3 17.16 53.32 20.32
N ILE A 4 15.97 52.93 19.84
CA ILE A 4 15.53 51.53 19.84
C ILE A 4 16.26 50.87 18.67
N ASP A 5 16.99 49.78 18.92
CA ASP A 5 17.67 49.02 17.87
C ASP A 5 16.64 48.49 16.86
N THR A 6 17.01 48.42 15.58
CA THR A 6 16.06 48.12 14.49
C THR A 6 15.44 46.72 14.64
N LYS A 7 16.22 45.75 15.15
CA LYS A 7 15.73 44.39 15.45
C LYS A 7 14.78 44.35 16.64
N ASP A 8 15.02 45.18 17.65
CA ASP A 8 14.12 45.31 18.79
C ASP A 8 12.82 46.00 18.40
N LEU A 9 12.87 46.94 17.46
CA LEU A 9 11.69 47.62 16.94
C LEU A 9 10.74 46.67 16.22
N GLU A 10 11.25 45.78 15.37
CA GLU A 10 10.43 44.77 14.67
C GLU A 10 9.73 43.83 15.66
N ARG A 11 10.47 43.36 16.67
CA ARG A 11 9.93 42.51 17.73
C ARG A 11 8.83 43.22 18.52
N ILE A 12 9.07 44.46 18.94
CA ILE A 12 8.11 45.27 19.71
C ILE A 12 6.87 45.58 18.86
N VAL A 13 7.02 45.90 17.58
CA VAL A 13 5.91 46.12 16.66
C VAL A 13 5.04 44.88 16.53
N SER A 14 5.63 43.70 16.36
CA SER A 14 4.89 42.43 16.27
C SER A 14 4.09 42.16 17.55
N LEU A 15 4.75 42.22 18.71
CA LEU A 15 4.11 41.98 20.02
C LEU A 15 3.03 43.03 20.33
N TYR A 16 3.22 44.29 19.92
CA TYR A 16 2.22 45.35 20.07
C TYR A 16 0.99 45.10 19.19
N ILE A 17 1.20 44.62 17.97
CA ILE A 17 0.12 44.25 17.05
C ILE A 17 -0.65 43.07 17.61
N ASP A 18 0.02 42.06 18.18
CA ASP A 18 -0.61 40.86 18.73
C ASP A 18 -1.30 41.08 20.08
N GLY A 19 -0.90 42.12 20.83
CA GLY A 19 -1.46 42.50 22.12
C GLY A 19 -0.73 41.88 23.32
N GLU A 20 0.47 41.36 23.10
CA GLU A 20 1.29 40.64 24.08
C GLU A 20 2.37 41.52 24.72
N LEU A 21 2.28 42.84 24.53
CA LEU A 21 3.22 43.79 25.13
C LEU A 21 2.82 44.12 26.58
N ASP A 22 3.80 44.13 27.47
CA ASP A 22 3.61 44.55 28.86
C ASP A 22 3.24 46.05 28.95
N ASP A 23 2.46 46.44 29.95
CA ASP A 23 1.94 47.81 30.11
C ASP A 23 3.04 48.89 30.15
N ALA A 24 4.20 48.56 30.72
CA ALA A 24 5.35 49.47 30.80
C ALA A 24 6.03 49.67 29.43
N GLU A 25 6.13 48.60 28.64
CA GLU A 25 6.69 48.64 27.28
C GLU A 25 5.70 49.33 26.32
N ARG A 26 4.40 49.12 26.54
CA ARG A 26 3.32 49.67 25.73
C ARG A 26 3.32 51.19 25.77
N LYS A 27 3.41 51.77 26.98
CA LYS A 27 3.49 53.22 27.17
C LYS A 27 4.74 53.82 26.54
N LYS A 28 5.88 53.12 26.61
CA LYS A 28 7.13 53.55 25.96
C LYS A 28 7.00 53.53 24.43
N PHE A 29 6.38 52.49 23.89
CA PHE A 29 6.16 52.35 22.46
C PHE A 29 5.14 53.37 21.93
N GLU A 30 4.05 53.61 22.64
CA GLU A 30 3.07 54.66 22.28
C GLU A 30 3.68 56.06 22.34
N SER A 31 4.56 56.32 23.32
CA SER A 31 5.35 57.56 23.36
C SER A 31 6.30 57.66 22.16
N TYR A 32 6.92 56.56 21.74
CA TYR A 32 7.77 56.50 20.54
C TYR A 32 6.98 56.75 19.24
N LEU A 33 5.77 56.19 19.13
CA LEU A 33 4.87 56.40 17.98
C LEU A 33 4.40 57.86 17.88
N SER A 34 4.18 58.53 19.02
CA SER A 34 3.83 59.96 19.03
C SER A 34 4.96 60.86 18.51
N ALA A 35 6.22 60.43 18.71
CA ALA A 35 7.39 61.14 18.24
C ALA A 35 7.78 60.80 16.78
N HIS A 36 7.30 59.68 16.23
CA HIS A 36 7.67 59.19 14.89
C HIS A 36 6.43 58.90 14.01
N PRO A 37 5.91 59.93 13.30
CA PRO A 37 4.70 59.80 12.47
C PRO A 37 4.80 58.82 11.30
N ALA A 38 6.01 58.43 10.89
CA ALA A 38 6.23 57.39 9.89
C ALA A 38 5.97 55.99 10.47
N ALA A 39 6.56 55.68 11.62
CA ALA A 39 6.35 54.41 12.32
C ALA A 39 4.87 54.22 12.74
N ALA A 40 4.19 55.30 13.13
CA ALA A 40 2.75 55.27 13.42
C ALA A 40 1.90 54.86 12.19
N ARG A 41 2.30 55.29 10.99
CA ARG A 41 1.63 54.89 9.74
C ARG A 41 1.87 53.42 9.43
N ASP A 42 3.09 52.93 9.58
CA ASP A 42 3.43 51.54 9.31
C ASP A 42 2.69 50.58 10.25
N VAL A 43 2.62 50.91 11.55
CA VAL A 43 1.85 50.14 12.54
C VAL A 43 0.35 50.15 12.21
N ALA A 44 -0.20 51.27 11.75
CA ALA A 44 -1.60 51.35 11.33
C ALA A 44 -1.90 50.47 10.11
N VAL A 45 -1.00 50.44 9.11
CA VAL A 45 -1.10 49.55 7.95
C VAL A 45 -1.07 48.10 8.38
N LEU A 46 -0.13 47.71 9.25
CA LEU A 46 -0.05 46.34 9.76
C LEU A 46 -1.28 45.92 10.58
N ARG A 47 -1.85 46.84 11.37
CA ARG A 47 -3.11 46.60 12.09
C ARG A 47 -4.28 46.39 11.13
N SER A 48 -4.41 47.20 10.09
CA SER A 48 -5.44 47.02 9.05
C SER A 48 -5.29 45.69 8.29
N ALA A 49 -4.05 45.24 8.07
CA ALA A 49 -3.77 43.95 7.45
C ALA A 49 -4.18 42.78 8.37
N ARG A 50 -3.90 42.88 9.68
CA ARG A 50 -4.37 41.90 10.68
C ARG A 50 -5.90 41.82 10.71
N GLU A 51 -6.59 42.95 10.73
CA GLU A 51 -8.06 43.00 10.73
C GLU A 51 -8.66 42.42 9.43
N SER A 52 -8.03 42.69 8.29
CA SER A 52 -8.40 42.10 6.99
C SER A 52 -8.16 40.58 6.91
N LEU A 53 -7.25 40.05 7.72
CA LEU A 53 -7.01 38.62 7.87
C LEU A 53 -7.92 37.97 8.93
N GLY A 54 -8.27 38.69 9.99
CA GLY A 54 -9.15 38.22 11.06
C GLY A 54 -10.64 38.18 10.68
N THR A 55 -11.05 38.96 9.68
CA THR A 55 -12.42 38.96 9.11
C THR A 55 -12.67 37.80 8.14
N LYS A 56 -11.62 37.08 7.72
CA LYS A 56 -11.79 35.86 6.93
C LYS A 56 -12.20 34.72 7.87
N PRO A 57 -13.16 33.87 7.47
CA PRO A 57 -13.55 32.72 8.26
C PRO A 57 -12.30 31.90 8.59
N ARG A 58 -12.11 31.58 9.87
CA ARG A 58 -11.05 30.67 10.32
C ARG A 58 -11.14 29.43 9.46
N LEU A 59 -10.01 29.02 8.88
CA LEU A 59 -9.95 27.81 8.05
C LEU A 59 -10.54 26.66 8.86
N ASN A 60 -11.58 26.02 8.31
CA ASN A 60 -12.21 24.89 8.96
C ASN A 60 -11.12 23.84 9.22
N THR A 61 -10.98 23.42 10.47
CA THR A 61 -10.05 22.38 10.91
C THR A 61 -10.62 21.02 10.55
N ASP A 62 -11.16 20.88 9.35
CA ASP A 62 -11.46 19.57 8.81
C ASP A 62 -10.12 18.82 8.74
N ALA A 63 -10.06 17.62 9.33
CA ALA A 63 -8.91 16.72 9.24
C ALA A 63 -8.45 16.47 7.78
N TRP A 64 -9.30 16.81 6.82
CA TRP A 64 -9.14 16.68 5.38
C TRP A 64 -8.66 17.95 4.67
N PHE A 65 -8.54 19.09 5.36
CA PHE A 65 -8.18 20.36 4.73
C PHE A 65 -6.82 20.28 4.04
N TRP A 66 -5.81 19.75 4.74
CA TRP A 66 -4.46 19.61 4.21
C TRP A 66 -4.39 18.64 3.03
N LEU A 67 -5.19 17.55 3.05
CA LEU A 67 -5.26 16.60 1.95
C LEU A 67 -5.93 17.18 0.70
N LYS A 68 -7.01 17.96 0.88
CA LYS A 68 -7.67 18.66 -0.24
C LYS A 68 -6.80 19.79 -0.79
N LEU A 69 -6.04 20.45 0.08
CA LEU A 69 -5.14 21.54 -0.30
C LEU A 69 -3.91 21.00 -1.03
N SER A 70 -3.28 19.92 -0.55
CA SER A 70 -2.15 19.28 -1.24
C SER A 70 -2.56 18.82 -2.64
N ASN A 71 -3.71 18.17 -2.77
CA ASN A 71 -4.26 17.72 -4.07
C ASN A 71 -4.63 18.88 -5.00
N ARG A 72 -4.84 20.09 -4.49
CA ARG A 72 -5.11 21.30 -5.30
C ARG A 72 -3.86 22.13 -5.60
N LEU A 73 -2.88 22.10 -4.70
CA LEU A 73 -1.59 22.79 -4.86
C LEU A 73 -0.62 22.00 -5.74
N GLU A 74 -0.84 20.70 -5.90
CA GLU A 74 -0.16 19.90 -6.91
C GLU A 74 -0.50 20.49 -8.29
N PRO A 75 0.47 21.09 -9.00
CA PRO A 75 0.17 21.79 -10.23
C PRO A 75 -0.37 20.75 -11.22
N ARG A 76 -1.60 20.99 -11.67
CA ARG A 76 -2.26 20.32 -12.80
C ARG A 76 -1.37 20.51 -14.04
N ARG A 77 -0.31 19.71 -14.17
CA ARG A 77 0.60 19.64 -15.32
C ARG A 77 -0.10 18.95 -16.48
N GLN A 78 -1.20 19.54 -16.93
CA GLN A 78 -1.82 19.24 -18.22
C GLN A 78 -2.31 20.54 -18.83
N THR A 79 -1.38 21.35 -19.28
CA THR A 79 -1.60 22.23 -20.44
C THR A 79 -0.56 21.85 -21.47
N VAL A 80 -0.80 20.74 -22.16
CA VAL A 80 -0.15 20.48 -23.44
C VAL A 80 -0.66 21.58 -24.37
N ARG A 81 0.15 22.63 -24.52
CA ARG A 81 -0.02 23.65 -25.56
C ARG A 81 -0.18 22.90 -26.88
N ARG A 82 -1.36 23.04 -27.50
CA ARG A 82 -1.63 22.56 -28.87
C ARG A 82 -0.61 23.19 -29.82
N LEU A 83 0.51 22.51 -30.04
CA LEU A 83 1.43 22.78 -31.13
C LEU A 83 0.75 22.34 -32.42
N ARG A 84 0.78 23.23 -33.42
CA ARG A 84 0.16 23.01 -34.73
C ARG A 84 0.65 21.69 -35.35
N PRO A 85 -0.22 20.91 -36.00
CA PRO A 85 0.04 19.52 -36.39
C PRO A 85 1.20 19.33 -37.39
N ALA A 86 1.67 20.40 -38.04
CA ALA A 86 2.77 20.31 -39.00
C ALA A 86 4.17 20.17 -38.35
N PHE A 87 4.37 20.62 -37.11
CA PHE A 87 5.67 20.52 -36.41
C PHE A 87 5.81 19.28 -35.53
N ALA A 88 4.70 18.65 -35.10
CA ALA A 88 4.73 17.47 -34.24
C ALA A 88 5.18 16.21 -34.99
N ALA A 89 4.85 16.10 -36.29
CA ALA A 89 5.18 14.92 -37.09
C ALA A 89 6.69 14.81 -37.38
N SER A 90 7.38 15.92 -37.67
CA SER A 90 8.83 15.91 -37.94
C SER A 90 9.67 15.67 -36.70
N LEU A 91 9.28 16.27 -35.57
CA LEU A 91 9.94 16.04 -34.27
C LEU A 91 9.72 14.62 -33.75
N ALA A 92 8.53 14.04 -33.93
CA ALA A 92 8.27 12.66 -33.56
C ALA A 92 9.16 11.70 -34.34
N VAL A 93 9.28 11.85 -35.67
CA VAL A 93 10.14 10.98 -36.48
C VAL A 93 11.62 11.11 -36.09
N LEU A 94 12.12 12.33 -35.89
CA LEU A 94 13.49 12.56 -35.42
C LEU A 94 13.74 11.97 -34.02
N PHE A 95 12.77 12.09 -33.12
CA PHE A 95 12.87 11.51 -31.78
C PHE A 95 12.81 9.99 -31.83
N THR A 96 11.95 9.38 -32.65
CA THR A 96 11.88 7.93 -32.81
C THR A 96 13.17 7.38 -33.45
N VAL A 97 13.73 8.06 -34.45
CA VAL A 97 15.01 7.68 -35.06
C VAL A 97 16.16 7.85 -34.07
N ALA A 98 16.15 8.90 -33.24
CA ALA A 98 17.15 9.11 -32.19
C ALA A 98 17.02 8.08 -31.06
N VAL A 99 15.81 7.71 -30.66
CA VAL A 99 15.53 6.67 -29.65
C VAL A 99 15.91 5.29 -30.19
N ILE A 100 15.54 4.95 -31.43
CA ILE A 100 15.95 3.70 -32.06
C ILE A 100 17.48 3.67 -32.25
N GLY A 101 18.08 4.78 -32.69
CA GLY A 101 19.52 4.90 -32.85
C GLY A 101 20.28 4.77 -31.52
N THR A 102 19.77 5.35 -30.43
CA THR A 102 20.37 5.22 -29.10
C THR A 102 20.15 3.84 -28.49
N VAL A 103 18.99 3.20 -28.70
CA VAL A 103 18.71 1.83 -28.25
C VAL A 103 19.53 0.80 -29.03
N TYR A 104 19.82 1.03 -30.31
CA TYR A 104 20.56 0.10 -31.16
C TYR A 104 22.09 0.31 -31.08
N TYR A 105 22.55 1.53 -30.83
CA TYR A 105 23.98 1.87 -30.85
C TYR A 105 24.62 1.99 -29.46
N SER A 106 23.83 2.11 -28.39
CA SER A 106 24.36 2.12 -27.03
C SER A 106 23.77 0.96 -26.24
N GLU A 107 24.63 0.13 -25.66
CA GLU A 107 24.28 -0.92 -24.69
C GLU A 107 23.67 -0.30 -23.42
N ALA A 108 22.40 0.08 -23.51
CA ALA A 108 21.50 0.72 -22.54
C ALA A 108 21.98 0.89 -21.07
N PRO A 109 22.91 1.82 -20.76
CA PRO A 109 23.30 2.11 -19.38
C PRO A 109 22.38 3.17 -18.77
N LEU A 110 21.81 4.08 -19.57
CA LEU A 110 20.98 5.20 -19.10
C LEU A 110 19.60 4.76 -18.63
N PHE A 111 18.93 3.86 -19.36
CA PHE A 111 17.64 3.29 -18.91
C PHE A 111 17.81 2.41 -17.68
N ARG A 112 18.88 1.60 -17.63
CA ARG A 112 19.24 0.85 -16.42
C ARG A 112 19.50 1.77 -15.24
N ARG A 113 20.30 2.83 -15.39
CA ARG A 113 20.56 3.80 -14.32
C ARG A 113 19.30 4.52 -13.85
N LEU A 114 18.39 4.91 -14.74
CA LEU A 114 17.11 5.53 -14.35
C LEU A 114 16.20 4.55 -13.61
N PHE A 115 16.15 3.28 -14.04
CA PHE A 115 15.41 2.24 -13.34
C PHE A 115 16.05 1.86 -12.01
N GLU A 116 17.38 1.77 -11.96
CA GLU A 116 18.16 1.48 -10.75
C GLU A 116 18.08 2.64 -9.75
N GLU A 117 18.14 3.89 -10.18
CA GLU A 117 17.92 5.05 -9.29
C GLU A 117 16.50 5.08 -8.74
N LYS A 118 15.49 4.79 -9.57
CA LYS A 118 14.10 4.68 -9.08
C LYS A 118 13.91 3.49 -8.15
N LYS A 119 14.49 2.33 -8.48
CA LYS A 119 14.47 1.13 -7.63
C LYS A 119 15.16 1.40 -6.29
N ASN A 120 16.35 2.00 -6.29
CA ASN A 120 17.08 2.35 -5.08
C ASN A 120 16.34 3.39 -4.24
N ARG A 121 15.64 4.35 -4.87
CA ARG A 121 14.76 5.29 -4.15
C ARG A 121 13.56 4.59 -3.51
N MET A 122 12.92 3.65 -4.20
CA MET A 122 11.80 2.88 -3.68
C MET A 122 12.23 1.94 -2.54
N GLU A 123 13.36 1.23 -2.71
CA GLU A 123 13.97 0.42 -1.66
C GLU A 123 14.34 1.29 -0.45
N SER A 124 14.95 2.47 -0.67
CA SER A 124 15.26 3.38 0.42
C SER A 124 14.01 3.94 1.10
N SER A 125 12.94 4.28 0.36
CA SER A 125 11.68 4.81 0.89
C SER A 125 11.01 3.80 1.82
N LEU A 126 10.91 2.54 1.37
CA LEU A 126 10.35 1.45 2.18
C LEU A 126 11.24 1.08 3.38
N LEU A 127 12.56 1.22 3.26
CA LEU A 127 13.49 0.91 4.36
C LEU A 127 13.66 2.07 5.37
N THR A 128 13.37 3.31 4.98
CA THR A 128 13.56 4.50 5.82
C THR A 128 12.27 5.12 6.36
N GLY A 129 11.13 4.91 5.68
CA GLY A 129 9.81 5.32 6.16
C GLY A 129 9.19 4.29 7.11
N ALA A 130 8.21 4.71 7.91
CA ALA A 130 7.46 3.74 8.72
C ALA A 130 6.54 2.90 7.82
N VAL A 131 6.87 1.62 7.70
CA VAL A 131 6.05 0.65 6.97
C VAL A 131 5.12 -0.05 7.95
N MET A 132 3.83 -0.07 7.63
CA MET A 132 2.82 -0.73 8.45
C MET A 132 2.19 -1.92 7.71
N PRO A 133 2.00 -3.07 8.39
CA PRO A 133 1.23 -4.18 7.87
C PRO A 133 -0.23 -3.79 7.82
N PHE A 134 -0.81 -3.81 6.62
CA PHE A 134 -2.21 -3.47 6.43
C PHE A 134 -3.15 -4.44 7.15
N LEU A 135 -2.78 -5.72 7.11
CA LEU A 135 -3.58 -6.83 7.63
C LEU A 135 -3.31 -7.13 9.11
N ALA A 136 -2.71 -6.21 9.85
CA ALA A 136 -2.22 -6.43 11.21
C ALA A 136 -3.30 -6.82 12.24
N GLY A 137 -4.58 -6.55 11.95
CA GLY A 137 -5.71 -6.92 12.80
C GLY A 137 -6.44 -8.22 12.43
N LEU A 138 -5.90 -9.04 11.53
CA LEU A 138 -6.51 -10.32 11.16
C LEU A 138 -6.59 -11.26 12.37
N GLY A 139 -7.76 -11.84 12.63
CA GLY A 139 -7.95 -12.96 13.55
C GLY A 139 -7.65 -14.31 12.88
N THR A 140 -7.58 -15.37 13.69
CA THR A 140 -7.44 -16.75 13.19
C THR A 140 -8.62 -17.18 12.30
N ASP A 141 -9.82 -16.70 12.62
CA ASP A 141 -11.04 -16.93 11.82
C ASP A 141 -10.94 -16.26 10.44
N ASP A 142 -10.37 -15.06 10.35
CA ASP A 142 -10.17 -14.38 9.06
C ASP A 142 -9.14 -15.11 8.19
N VAL A 143 -8.07 -15.61 8.82
CA VAL A 143 -7.03 -16.40 8.15
C VAL A 143 -7.62 -17.72 7.62
N LEU A 144 -8.49 -18.36 8.41
CA LEU A 144 -9.21 -19.55 7.97
C LEU A 144 -10.18 -19.22 6.82
N SER A 145 -10.95 -18.13 6.93
CA SER A 145 -11.83 -17.67 5.86
C SER A 145 -11.06 -17.48 4.57
N PHE A 146 -9.89 -16.80 4.64
CA PHE A 146 -8.99 -16.67 3.50
C PHE A 146 -8.59 -18.04 2.94
N ALA A 147 -8.15 -18.99 3.77
CA ALA A 147 -7.78 -20.32 3.32
C ALA A 147 -8.90 -20.99 2.49
N LEU A 148 -10.15 -20.81 2.91
CA LEU A 148 -11.30 -21.48 2.30
C LEU A 148 -11.83 -20.78 1.06
N SER A 149 -11.83 -19.44 1.02
CA SER A 149 -12.44 -18.67 -0.08
C SER A 149 -11.44 -17.93 -0.97
N GLY A 150 -10.17 -17.84 -0.56
CA GLY A 150 -9.17 -16.99 -1.18
C GLY A 150 -9.46 -15.49 -1.02
N SER A 151 -10.34 -15.08 -0.10
CA SER A 151 -10.73 -13.68 0.08
C SER A 151 -10.45 -13.14 1.48
N ILE A 152 -9.96 -11.90 1.58
CA ILE A 152 -9.80 -11.15 2.83
C ILE A 152 -10.53 -9.82 2.72
N ALA A 153 -11.40 -9.51 3.68
CA ALA A 153 -11.99 -8.18 3.78
C ALA A 153 -10.92 -7.15 4.18
N LEU A 154 -10.83 -6.05 3.43
CA LEU A 154 -9.87 -4.97 3.69
C LEU A 154 -10.46 -3.88 4.60
N ASP A 155 -11.78 -3.81 4.69
CA ASP A 155 -12.51 -2.86 5.52
C ASP A 155 -13.45 -3.56 6.51
N SER A 156 -13.72 -2.91 7.63
CA SER A 156 -14.65 -3.40 8.66
C SER A 156 -16.10 -3.42 8.18
N SER A 157 -16.44 -2.57 7.20
CA SER A 157 -17.73 -2.58 6.51
C SER A 157 -17.89 -3.69 5.49
N GLY A 158 -16.81 -4.43 5.19
CA GLY A 158 -16.80 -5.50 4.19
C GLY A 158 -17.15 -5.02 2.79
N GLY A 159 -16.98 -3.74 2.47
CA GLY A 159 -17.22 -3.11 1.18
C GLY A 159 -16.07 -3.25 0.20
N THR A 160 -14.86 -3.67 0.64
CA THR A 160 -13.72 -3.97 -0.25
C THR A 160 -13.03 -5.25 0.19
N ALA A 161 -12.79 -6.17 -0.75
CA ALA A 161 -12.13 -7.44 -0.48
C ALA A 161 -10.96 -7.68 -1.44
N LEU A 162 -9.88 -8.23 -0.89
CA LEU A 162 -8.77 -8.79 -1.65
C LEU A 162 -9.06 -10.25 -1.94
N HIS A 163 -9.13 -10.59 -3.21
CA HIS A 163 -9.30 -11.92 -3.73
C HIS A 163 -8.00 -12.42 -4.35
N VAL A 164 -7.67 -13.65 -4.05
CA VAL A 164 -6.57 -14.38 -4.64
C VAL A 164 -7.14 -15.50 -5.50
N ARG A 165 -6.68 -15.56 -6.74
CA ARG A 165 -6.94 -16.70 -7.63
C ARG A 165 -5.62 -17.22 -8.16
N ASN A 166 -5.55 -18.52 -8.35
CA ASN A 166 -4.41 -19.14 -9.01
C ASN A 166 -4.98 -20.01 -10.13
N THR A 167 -4.57 -19.75 -11.36
CA THR A 167 -5.02 -20.53 -12.52
C THR A 167 -3.80 -21.25 -13.09
N ALA A 168 -3.93 -22.56 -13.32
CA ALA A 168 -2.82 -23.39 -13.80
C ALA A 168 -2.10 -22.79 -15.03
N ASP A 169 -2.86 -22.15 -15.92
CA ASP A 169 -2.34 -21.63 -17.19
C ASP A 169 -1.96 -20.13 -17.16
N LYS A 170 -2.50 -19.35 -16.22
CA LYS A 170 -2.37 -17.88 -16.20
C LYS A 170 -1.57 -17.34 -15.01
N GLY A 171 -1.05 -18.24 -14.18
CA GLY A 171 -0.30 -17.90 -12.98
C GLY A 171 -1.20 -17.39 -11.86
N SER A 172 -0.58 -16.63 -10.95
CA SER A 172 -1.21 -16.09 -9.76
C SER A 172 -1.85 -14.74 -10.04
N GLN A 173 -3.09 -14.54 -9.62
CA GLN A 173 -3.85 -13.32 -9.76
C GLN A 173 -4.30 -12.81 -8.40
N ILE A 174 -4.02 -11.53 -8.13
CA ILE A 174 -4.53 -10.81 -6.97
C ILE A 174 -5.50 -9.75 -7.50
N GLU A 175 -6.71 -9.72 -6.96
CA GLU A 175 -7.78 -8.84 -7.39
C GLU A 175 -8.35 -8.13 -6.16
N ILE A 176 -8.40 -6.81 -6.17
CA ILE A 176 -9.08 -6.03 -5.13
C ILE A 176 -10.39 -5.53 -5.74
N VAL A 177 -11.52 -5.96 -5.17
CA VAL A 177 -12.87 -5.69 -5.67
C VAL A 177 -13.71 -5.06 -4.56
N GLN A 178 -14.63 -4.16 -4.94
CA GLN A 178 -15.68 -3.73 -4.03
C GLN A 178 -16.71 -4.86 -3.83
N ALA A 179 -17.02 -5.17 -2.58
CA ALA A 179 -17.85 -6.33 -2.20
C ALA A 179 -19.30 -6.24 -2.67
N SER A 180 -19.76 -5.06 -3.09
CA SER A 180 -21.05 -4.88 -3.78
C SER A 180 -21.17 -5.72 -5.05
N MET A 181 -20.06 -6.20 -5.63
CA MET A 181 -20.04 -7.02 -6.84
C MET A 181 -19.87 -8.52 -6.59
N ARG A 182 -19.41 -8.93 -5.41
CA ARG A 182 -19.22 -10.34 -5.07
C ARG A 182 -19.49 -10.53 -3.58
N PRO A 183 -20.57 -11.24 -3.20
CA PRO A 183 -20.90 -11.42 -1.79
C PRO A 183 -19.73 -12.11 -1.08
N ALA A 184 -19.27 -11.51 0.01
CA ALA A 184 -18.25 -12.10 0.87
C ALA A 184 -18.74 -13.47 1.35
N ALA A 185 -17.86 -14.47 1.29
CA ALA A 185 -18.19 -15.80 1.80
C ALA A 185 -18.59 -15.69 3.29
N PRO A 186 -19.57 -16.49 3.76
CA PRO A 186 -20.01 -16.43 5.14
C PRO A 186 -18.83 -16.68 6.09
N PRO A 187 -18.72 -15.90 7.18
CA PRO A 187 -17.61 -15.98 8.12
C PRO A 187 -17.55 -17.38 8.72
N VAL A 188 -16.33 -17.91 8.83
CA VAL A 188 -16.06 -19.25 9.37
C VAL A 188 -15.28 -19.10 10.65
N THR A 189 -15.78 -19.72 11.71
CA THR A 189 -15.03 -19.82 12.96
C THR A 189 -14.17 -21.08 12.92
N VAL A 190 -12.98 -21.03 13.51
CA VAL A 190 -12.09 -22.20 13.64
C VAL A 190 -12.81 -23.36 14.34
N ARG A 191 -13.65 -23.05 15.33
CA ARG A 191 -14.44 -24.06 16.04
C ARG A 191 -15.47 -24.73 15.13
N GLY A 192 -16.27 -23.96 14.41
CA GLY A 192 -17.26 -24.50 13.47
C GLY A 192 -16.60 -25.37 12.39
N PHE A 193 -15.45 -24.92 11.88
CA PHE A 193 -14.66 -25.70 10.94
C PHE A 193 -14.18 -27.04 11.50
N CYS A 194 -13.69 -27.07 12.74
CA CYS A 194 -13.26 -28.32 13.38
C CYS A 194 -14.45 -29.27 13.57
N ASP A 195 -15.61 -28.75 13.94
CA ASP A 195 -16.84 -29.51 14.14
C ASP A 195 -17.34 -30.11 12.81
N ASP A 196 -17.38 -29.32 11.73
CA ASP A 196 -17.83 -29.74 10.40
C ASP A 196 -16.96 -30.84 9.79
N ILE A 197 -15.63 -30.74 9.99
CA ILE A 197 -14.68 -31.74 9.50
C ILE A 197 -14.65 -32.98 10.40
N GLY A 198 -15.09 -32.87 11.66
CA GLY A 198 -15.02 -33.94 12.65
C GLY A 198 -13.64 -34.08 13.28
N ILE A 199 -12.99 -32.96 13.58
CA ILE A 199 -11.74 -32.92 14.36
C ILE A 199 -12.11 -32.97 15.85
N VAL A 200 -12.07 -34.18 16.43
CA VAL A 200 -12.48 -34.40 17.84
C VAL A 200 -11.30 -34.27 18.81
N ARG A 201 -10.07 -34.53 18.35
CA ARG A 201 -8.91 -34.57 19.24
C ARG A 201 -8.34 -33.17 19.51
N HIS A 202 -8.16 -32.84 20.79
CA HIS A 202 -7.68 -31.52 21.23
C HIS A 202 -6.24 -31.22 20.76
N ASP A 203 -5.39 -32.22 20.61
CA ASP A 203 -4.04 -32.07 20.07
C ASP A 203 -4.08 -31.60 18.60
N GLN A 204 -4.95 -32.18 17.79
CA GLN A 204 -5.13 -31.81 16.39
C GLN A 204 -5.68 -30.39 16.24
N VAL A 205 -6.62 -29.98 17.08
CA VAL A 205 -7.13 -28.58 17.13
C VAL A 205 -5.97 -27.61 17.41
N ARG A 206 -5.10 -27.90 18.39
CA ARG A 206 -3.94 -27.06 18.69
C ARG A 206 -2.96 -26.95 17.51
N VAL A 207 -2.84 -28.01 16.71
CA VAL A 207 -1.98 -28.02 15.52
C VAL A 207 -2.58 -27.12 14.44
N VAL A 208 -3.88 -27.22 14.20
CA VAL A 208 -4.61 -26.32 13.28
C VAL A 208 -4.43 -24.87 13.72
N ASP A 209 -4.67 -24.56 14.99
CA ASP A 209 -4.46 -23.21 15.55
C ASP A 209 -3.02 -22.71 15.36
N SER A 210 -2.03 -23.57 15.63
CA SER A 210 -0.62 -23.20 15.43
C SER A 210 -0.28 -22.96 13.95
N ILE A 211 -0.92 -23.68 13.03
CA ILE A 211 -0.74 -23.48 11.59
C ILE A 211 -1.36 -22.13 11.20
N LEU A 212 -2.62 -21.88 11.59
CA LEU A 212 -3.31 -20.62 11.30
C LEU A 212 -2.54 -19.42 11.88
N GLY A 213 -2.07 -19.48 13.12
CA GLY A 213 -1.25 -18.42 13.71
C GLY A 213 0.10 -18.21 13.01
N SER A 214 0.69 -19.25 12.41
CA SER A 214 1.89 -19.10 11.59
C SER A 214 1.58 -18.39 10.26
N TYR A 215 0.45 -18.69 9.64
CA TYR A 215 0.03 -18.06 8.38
C TYR A 215 -0.51 -16.63 8.60
N GLN A 216 -1.12 -16.35 9.75
CA GLN A 216 -1.54 -15.02 10.17
C GLN A 216 -0.37 -14.04 10.07
N ARG A 217 0.78 -14.37 10.67
CA ARG A 217 1.99 -13.53 10.60
C ARG A 217 2.49 -13.32 9.17
N LYS A 218 2.45 -14.37 8.34
CA LYS A 218 2.83 -14.26 6.92
C LYS A 218 1.89 -13.36 6.12
N LEU A 219 0.59 -13.46 6.36
CA LEU A 219 -0.42 -12.59 5.72
C LEU A 219 -0.28 -11.14 6.16
N GLN A 220 -0.02 -10.91 7.44
CA GLN A 220 0.23 -9.57 7.98
C GLN A 220 1.43 -8.90 7.28
N GLY A 221 2.52 -9.64 7.07
CA GLY A 221 3.68 -9.16 6.32
C GLY A 221 3.55 -9.17 4.79
N ALA A 222 2.42 -9.67 4.27
CA ALA A 222 2.23 -9.80 2.83
C ALA A 222 1.75 -8.51 2.16
N ILE A 223 1.09 -7.62 2.91
CA ILE A 223 0.64 -6.32 2.40
C ILE A 223 1.10 -5.24 3.36
N LEU A 224 1.96 -4.38 2.84
CA LEU A 224 2.61 -3.33 3.58
C LEU A 224 2.23 -1.97 2.98
N VAL A 225 2.02 -0.98 3.84
CA VAL A 225 1.68 0.39 3.46
C VAL A 225 2.72 1.32 4.07
N GLY A 226 3.38 2.12 3.22
CA GLY A 226 4.33 3.15 3.64
C GLY A 226 3.65 4.49 3.91
N GLU A 227 4.37 5.40 4.58
CA GLU A 227 3.90 6.76 4.87
C GLU A 227 3.57 7.59 3.62
N ASN A 228 4.25 7.31 2.50
CA ASN A 228 4.10 8.01 1.21
C ASN A 228 2.99 7.42 0.32
N ASP A 229 1.97 6.78 0.90
CA ASP A 229 0.90 6.05 0.19
C ASP A 229 1.43 4.97 -0.78
N GLU A 230 2.60 4.39 -0.46
CA GLU A 230 3.19 3.28 -1.21
C GLU A 230 2.62 1.97 -0.69
N ILE A 231 2.12 1.12 -1.58
CA ILE A 231 1.60 -0.21 -1.24
C ILE A 231 2.60 -1.25 -1.74
N ALA A 232 3.13 -2.06 -0.84
CA ALA A 232 4.00 -3.18 -1.18
C ALA A 232 3.25 -4.51 -0.96
N ILE A 233 3.05 -5.28 -2.03
CA ILE A 233 2.35 -6.57 -2.03
C ILE A 233 3.36 -7.67 -2.28
N HIS A 234 3.41 -8.63 -1.37
CA HIS A 234 4.31 -9.77 -1.44
C HIS A 234 3.92 -10.67 -2.62
N GLU A 235 4.91 -11.03 -3.44
CA GLU A 235 4.70 -11.82 -4.66
C GLU A 235 4.02 -13.16 -4.39
N GLN A 236 4.39 -13.83 -3.30
CA GLN A 236 3.85 -15.15 -2.93
C GLN A 236 2.50 -15.09 -2.23
N LEU A 237 1.81 -13.94 -2.14
CA LEU A 237 0.51 -13.85 -1.47
C LEU A 237 -0.49 -14.88 -2.04
N ALA A 238 -0.43 -15.14 -3.35
CA ALA A 238 -1.28 -16.12 -3.97
C ALA A 238 -0.94 -17.58 -3.60
N ASP A 239 0.36 -17.88 -3.47
CA ASP A 239 0.86 -19.19 -3.06
C ASP A 239 0.62 -19.45 -1.57
N LEU A 240 0.51 -18.41 -0.74
CA LEU A 240 0.17 -18.55 0.69
C LEU A 240 -1.19 -19.23 0.87
N ASN A 241 -2.20 -18.86 0.07
CA ASN A 241 -3.52 -19.48 0.15
C ASN A 241 -3.44 -20.98 -0.13
N ARG A 242 -2.78 -21.34 -1.23
CA ARG A 242 -2.53 -22.73 -1.63
C ARG A 242 -1.84 -23.51 -0.52
N THR A 243 -0.71 -22.99 -0.06
CA THR A 243 0.14 -23.67 0.93
C THR A 243 -0.61 -23.87 2.26
N MET A 244 -1.47 -22.92 2.63
CA MET A 244 -2.31 -23.03 3.82
C MET A 244 -3.33 -24.15 3.69
N VAL A 245 -4.06 -24.23 2.58
CA VAL A 245 -5.02 -25.33 2.31
C VAL A 245 -4.33 -26.70 2.37
N TYR A 246 -3.16 -26.84 1.74
CA TYR A 246 -2.39 -28.09 1.81
C TYR A 246 -1.87 -28.39 3.23
N SER A 247 -1.42 -27.38 3.96
CA SER A 247 -0.95 -27.56 5.34
C SER A 247 -2.07 -28.05 6.26
N LEU A 248 -3.27 -27.47 6.12
CA LEU A 248 -4.46 -27.92 6.85
C LEU A 248 -4.84 -29.35 6.45
N ALA A 249 -4.93 -29.65 5.15
CA ALA A 249 -5.24 -30.99 4.66
C ALA A 249 -4.23 -32.04 5.14
N ALA A 250 -2.95 -31.69 5.25
CA ALA A 250 -1.90 -32.60 5.70
C ALA A 250 -2.03 -33.00 7.18
N THR A 251 -2.71 -32.20 8.01
CA THR A 251 -3.02 -32.55 9.41
C THR A 251 -4.20 -33.49 9.56
N MET A 252 -4.98 -33.71 8.49
CA MET A 252 -6.26 -34.39 8.55
C MET A 252 -6.13 -35.87 8.17
N GLU A 253 -6.92 -36.71 8.83
CA GLU A 253 -7.05 -38.12 8.47
C GLU A 253 -7.81 -38.29 7.13
N PRO A 254 -7.68 -39.43 6.43
CA PRO A 254 -8.39 -39.67 5.17
C PRO A 254 -9.91 -39.33 5.19
N PRO A 255 -10.71 -39.75 6.19
CA PRO A 255 -12.14 -39.39 6.24
C PRO A 255 -12.38 -37.89 6.45
N GLN A 256 -11.50 -37.22 7.22
CA GLN A 256 -11.57 -35.77 7.46
C GLN A 256 -11.21 -34.99 6.19
N ARG A 257 -10.19 -35.43 5.43
CA ARG A 257 -9.82 -34.81 4.14
C ARG A 257 -10.94 -34.90 3.11
N ALA A 258 -11.68 -36.01 3.09
CA ALA A 258 -12.84 -36.15 2.20
C ALA A 258 -13.94 -35.13 2.52
N ARG A 259 -14.20 -34.86 3.81
CA ARG A 259 -15.13 -33.81 4.26
C ARG A 259 -14.61 -32.41 3.94
N PHE A 260 -13.33 -32.18 4.22
CA PHE A 260 -12.67 -30.91 3.91
C PHE A 260 -12.75 -30.58 2.43
N ARG A 261 -12.51 -31.57 1.54
CA ARG A 261 -12.66 -31.40 0.09
C ARG A 261 -14.08 -31.00 -0.32
N ARG A 262 -15.10 -31.64 0.26
CA ARG A 262 -16.50 -31.26 -0.01
C ARG A 262 -16.76 -29.82 0.39
N MET A 263 -16.30 -29.43 1.58
CA MET A 263 -16.44 -28.04 2.05
C MET A 263 -15.72 -27.03 1.15
N LEU A 264 -14.53 -27.36 0.63
CA LEU A 264 -13.83 -26.52 -0.35
C LEU A 264 -14.61 -26.39 -1.67
N ALA A 265 -15.18 -27.50 -2.15
CA ALA A 265 -16.01 -27.49 -3.36
C ALA A 265 -17.29 -26.67 -3.18
N ASP A 266 -17.98 -26.81 -2.04
CA ASP A 266 -19.20 -26.08 -1.71
C ASP A 266 -18.95 -24.55 -1.60
N ARG A 267 -17.72 -24.16 -1.27
CA ARG A 267 -17.31 -22.76 -1.12
C ARG A 267 -16.61 -22.17 -2.35
N GLU A 268 -16.55 -22.91 -3.45
CA GLU A 268 -15.83 -22.52 -4.67
C GLU A 268 -14.38 -22.10 -4.39
N ALA A 269 -13.70 -22.84 -3.51
CA ALA A 269 -12.32 -22.54 -3.14
C ALA A 269 -11.42 -22.53 -4.39
N PRO A 270 -10.39 -21.66 -4.45
CA PRO A 270 -9.49 -21.58 -5.60
C PRO A 270 -8.60 -22.83 -5.79
N PHE A 271 -8.61 -23.76 -4.83
CA PHE A 271 -7.80 -24.97 -4.85
C PHE A 271 -8.62 -26.20 -4.48
N ASP A 272 -8.29 -27.33 -5.11
CA ASP A 272 -8.81 -28.64 -4.75
C ASP A 272 -7.72 -29.48 -4.07
N VAL A 273 -8.14 -30.28 -3.09
CA VAL A 273 -7.27 -31.19 -2.35
C VAL A 273 -7.51 -32.59 -2.89
N MET A 274 -6.52 -33.16 -3.58
CA MET A 274 -6.64 -34.54 -4.03
C MET A 274 -6.64 -35.48 -2.82
N PRO A 275 -7.61 -36.42 -2.72
CA PRO A 275 -7.61 -37.44 -1.69
C PRO A 275 -6.50 -38.44 -2.03
N VAL A 276 -5.31 -38.18 -1.51
CA VAL A 276 -4.25 -39.18 -1.49
C VAL A 276 -4.42 -39.96 -0.18
N ASP A 277 -4.34 -41.29 -0.21
CA ASP A 277 -4.32 -42.16 0.99
C ASP A 277 -3.02 -42.01 1.81
N ALA A 278 -2.43 -40.81 1.81
CA ALA A 278 -1.26 -40.49 2.59
C ALA A 278 -1.64 -40.38 4.08
N PRO A 279 -0.87 -40.95 5.01
CA PRO A 279 -1.14 -40.77 6.44
C PRO A 279 -1.08 -39.28 6.83
N ALA A 280 -1.83 -38.90 7.87
CA ALA A 280 -1.76 -37.55 8.42
C ALA A 280 -0.32 -37.28 8.89
N LEU A 281 0.24 -36.12 8.52
CA LEU A 281 1.59 -35.76 8.91
C LEU A 281 1.63 -35.38 10.39
N THR A 282 2.71 -35.79 11.07
CA THR A 282 2.92 -35.38 12.45
C THR A 282 3.19 -33.86 12.53
N PRO A 283 2.81 -33.18 13.64
CA PRO A 283 2.98 -31.73 13.78
C PRO A 283 4.42 -31.24 13.59
N VAL A 284 5.40 -32.08 13.96
CA VAL A 284 6.83 -31.81 13.80
C VAL A 284 7.23 -31.81 12.33
N ALA A 285 6.70 -32.74 11.53
CA ALA A 285 6.95 -32.81 10.09
C ALA A 285 6.35 -31.59 9.38
N ILE A 286 5.16 -31.15 9.79
CA ILE A 286 4.49 -29.97 9.20
C ILE A 286 5.25 -28.69 9.53
N ARG A 287 5.72 -28.52 10.78
CA ARG A 287 6.55 -27.37 11.15
C ARG A 287 7.86 -27.30 10.37
N ARG A 288 8.47 -28.44 10.07
CA ARG A 288 9.70 -28.51 9.26
C ARG A 288 9.43 -28.30 7.76
N ALA A 289 8.26 -28.71 7.28
CA ALA A 289 7.85 -28.52 5.89
C ALA A 289 7.30 -27.12 5.59
N ALA A 290 6.84 -26.40 6.62
CA ALA A 290 6.43 -25.00 6.48
C ALA A 290 7.67 -24.17 6.11
N PRO A 291 7.69 -23.48 4.95
CA PRO A 291 8.87 -22.73 4.52
C PRO A 291 9.16 -21.64 5.56
N ALA A 292 10.41 -21.58 6.01
CA ALA A 292 10.88 -20.50 6.86
C ALA A 292 10.65 -19.16 6.14
N PRO A 293 10.27 -18.08 6.86
CA PRO A 293 10.20 -16.76 6.25
C PRO A 293 11.59 -16.40 5.71
N ASP A 294 11.69 -16.21 4.40
CA ASP A 294 12.92 -15.73 3.79
C ASP A 294 13.17 -14.30 4.29
N HIS A 295 14.42 -14.00 4.66
CA HIS A 295 14.80 -12.66 5.09
C HIS A 295 14.83 -11.67 3.94
N ARG A 296 14.81 -12.15 2.69
CA ARG A 296 14.69 -11.33 1.49
C ARG A 296 13.41 -11.71 0.76
N SER A 297 12.44 -10.82 0.82
CA SER A 297 11.16 -10.99 0.17
C SER A 297 11.04 -10.03 -1.00
N THR A 298 10.50 -10.56 -2.11
CA THR A 298 10.20 -9.76 -3.30
C THR A 298 8.81 -9.16 -3.17
N TYR A 299 8.73 -7.84 -3.26
CA TYR A 299 7.49 -7.09 -3.20
C TYR A 299 7.23 -6.39 -4.52
N LEU A 300 5.97 -6.42 -4.95
CA LEU A 300 5.44 -5.49 -5.93
C LEU A 300 5.09 -4.20 -5.19
N VAL A 301 5.82 -3.14 -5.48
CA VAL A 301 5.62 -1.83 -4.88
C VAL A 301 4.86 -0.95 -5.86
N ILE A 302 3.73 -0.44 -5.40
CA ILE A 302 2.80 0.38 -6.16
C ILE A 302 2.77 1.76 -5.48
N SER A 303 3.23 2.76 -6.20
CA SER A 303 3.16 4.18 -5.86
C SER A 303 2.20 4.89 -6.82
N ARG A 304 1.86 6.15 -6.55
CA ARG A 304 0.97 6.96 -7.40
C ARG A 304 1.43 6.99 -8.87
N ASP A 305 2.74 7.08 -9.09
CA ASP A 305 3.29 7.30 -10.43
C ASP A 305 3.95 6.07 -11.03
N THR A 306 4.22 5.04 -10.22
CA THR A 306 5.07 3.91 -10.65
C THR A 306 4.65 2.61 -10.02
N VAL A 307 4.83 1.54 -10.78
CA VAL A 307 4.78 0.16 -10.29
C VAL A 307 6.17 -0.43 -10.51
N GLY A 308 6.74 -0.99 -9.46
CA GLY A 308 8.08 -1.57 -9.47
C GLY A 308 8.16 -2.85 -8.65
N ILE A 309 9.20 -3.63 -8.88
CA ILE A 309 9.50 -4.80 -8.05
C ILE A 309 10.75 -4.47 -7.23
N ALA A 310 10.64 -4.62 -5.92
CA ALA A 310 11.73 -4.37 -4.97
C ALA A 310 12.03 -5.66 -4.19
N GLU A 311 13.31 -5.96 -4.00
CA GLU A 311 13.71 -7.00 -3.06
C GLU A 311 13.99 -6.31 -1.73
N VAL A 312 13.19 -6.60 -0.73
CA VAL A 312 13.28 -5.92 0.56
C VAL A 312 13.67 -6.92 1.63
N ALA A 313 14.76 -6.62 2.32
CA ALA A 313 15.18 -7.36 3.49
C ALA A 313 14.45 -6.81 4.72
N MET A 314 13.32 -7.40 5.09
CA MET A 314 12.50 -6.95 6.20
C MET A 314 12.36 -8.04 7.26
N ASN A 315 12.56 -7.67 8.52
CA ASN A 315 12.15 -8.50 9.64
C ASN A 315 10.65 -8.25 9.91
N VAL A 316 9.80 -9.14 9.41
CA VAL A 316 8.35 -9.07 9.57
C VAL A 316 7.95 -9.02 11.06
N ASP A 317 8.69 -9.71 11.94
CA ASP A 317 8.41 -9.70 13.37
C ASP A 317 8.63 -8.31 13.98
N SER A 318 9.70 -7.61 13.57
CA SER A 318 9.96 -6.24 14.02
C SER A 318 8.92 -5.24 13.51
N ILE A 319 8.48 -5.40 12.26
CA ILE A 319 7.41 -4.57 11.69
C ILE A 319 6.10 -4.81 12.43
N HIS A 320 5.78 -6.07 12.74
CA HIS A 320 4.59 -6.43 13.50
C HIS A 320 4.60 -5.80 14.90
N GLU A 321 5.70 -5.91 15.64
CA GLU A 321 5.82 -5.29 16.96
C GLU A 321 5.68 -3.77 16.93
N GLN A 322 6.29 -3.10 15.94
CA GLN A 322 6.14 -1.66 15.76
C GLN A 322 4.72 -1.26 15.37
N ALA A 323 4.09 -2.03 14.48
CA ALA A 323 2.73 -1.82 14.05
C ALA A 323 1.74 -1.99 15.20
N MET A 324 1.87 -3.03 16.01
CA MET A 324 1.00 -3.24 17.17
C MET A 324 1.07 -2.07 18.15
N ARG A 325 2.25 -1.44 18.31
CA ARG A 325 2.40 -0.23 19.15
C ARG A 325 1.73 1.02 18.56
N ARG A 326 1.61 1.13 17.23
CA ARG A 326 1.01 2.29 16.54
C ARG A 326 -0.47 2.10 16.17
N MET A 327 -0.89 0.85 16.00
CA MET A 327 -2.22 0.45 15.53
C MET A 327 -3.36 0.91 16.43
N GLU A 328 -3.14 1.01 17.75
CA GLU A 328 -4.18 1.47 18.66
C GLU A 328 -4.63 2.91 18.36
N GLN A 329 -3.80 3.71 17.69
CA GLN A 329 -4.08 5.11 17.36
C GLN A 329 -4.28 5.35 15.85
N GLU A 330 -3.57 4.63 14.98
CA GLU A 330 -3.47 4.99 13.55
C GLU A 330 -4.28 4.09 12.60
N ARG A 331 -4.86 2.97 13.08
CA ARG A 331 -5.57 2.00 12.22
C ARG A 331 -6.64 2.59 11.29
N PRO A 332 -7.56 3.47 11.74
CA PRO A 332 -8.58 4.01 10.84
C PRO A 332 -7.95 4.86 9.72
N LEU A 333 -6.88 5.60 10.04
CA LEU A 333 -6.17 6.45 9.08
C LEU A 333 -5.45 5.63 8.02
N VAL A 334 -4.82 4.51 8.39
CA VAL A 334 -4.13 3.62 7.44
C VAL A 334 -5.11 2.97 6.47
N ASN A 335 -6.24 2.48 6.99
CA ASN A 335 -7.29 1.88 6.16
C ASN A 335 -7.83 2.87 5.13
N GLU A 336 -8.13 4.09 5.56
CA GLU A 336 -8.67 5.11 4.68
C GLU A 336 -7.66 5.61 3.65
N ARG A 337 -6.38 5.74 4.02
CA ARG A 337 -5.30 6.07 3.08
C ARG A 337 -5.15 5.01 2.01
N MET A 338 -5.09 3.73 2.39
CA MET A 338 -4.98 2.65 1.40
C MET A 338 -6.18 2.60 0.47
N LEU A 339 -7.41 2.71 0.99
CA LEU A 339 -8.62 2.69 0.14
C LEU A 339 -8.67 3.89 -0.80
N THR A 340 -8.30 5.07 -0.32
CA THR A 340 -8.20 6.29 -1.15
C THR A 340 -7.14 6.12 -2.23
N GLN A 341 -6.01 5.50 -1.90
CA GLN A 341 -4.94 5.23 -2.82
C GLN A 341 -5.33 4.17 -3.86
N LEU A 342 -5.97 3.08 -3.46
CA LEU A 342 -6.50 2.10 -4.41
C LEU A 342 -7.52 2.73 -5.36
N ALA A 343 -8.40 3.59 -4.85
CA ALA A 343 -9.36 4.34 -5.67
C ALA A 343 -8.68 5.36 -6.60
N SER A 344 -7.55 5.96 -6.20
CA SER A 344 -6.79 6.88 -7.04
C SER A 344 -6.03 6.13 -8.14
N LEU A 345 -5.36 5.03 -7.80
CA LEU A 345 -4.70 4.12 -8.74
C LEU A 345 -5.71 3.55 -9.74
N GLN A 346 -6.95 3.31 -9.29
CA GLN A 346 -8.01 2.82 -10.16
C GLN A 346 -8.28 3.77 -11.33
N ARG A 347 -8.31 5.07 -11.07
CA ARG A 347 -8.55 6.13 -12.07
C ARG A 347 -7.33 6.45 -12.91
N GLN A 348 -6.13 6.25 -12.39
CA GLN A 348 -4.89 6.67 -13.04
C GLN A 348 -4.37 5.64 -14.04
N PHE A 349 -4.63 4.35 -13.80
CA PHE A 349 -4.18 3.26 -14.66
C PHE A 349 -5.27 2.77 -15.62
N GLU A 350 -5.78 3.64 -16.50
CA GLU A 350 -6.63 3.20 -17.62
C GLU A 350 -5.87 2.29 -18.62
N ASN A 351 -4.54 2.20 -18.52
CA ASN A 351 -3.68 1.42 -19.41
C ASN A 351 -2.99 0.26 -18.68
N ASN A 352 -2.91 -0.90 -19.34
CA ASN A 352 -2.20 -2.08 -18.86
C ASN A 352 -0.71 -1.78 -18.66
N ILE A 353 -0.22 -1.87 -17.43
CA ILE A 353 1.20 -1.73 -17.13
C ILE A 353 1.81 -3.12 -17.01
N VAL A 354 2.86 -3.36 -17.81
CA VAL A 354 3.67 -4.56 -17.72
C VAL A 354 5.00 -4.20 -17.07
N VAL A 355 5.25 -4.72 -15.87
CA VAL A 355 6.52 -4.59 -15.15
C VAL A 355 7.28 -5.90 -15.28
N THR A 356 8.52 -5.82 -15.75
CA THR A 356 9.40 -7.00 -15.81
C THR A 356 10.39 -6.92 -14.66
N GLY A 357 10.37 -7.92 -13.78
CA GLY A 357 11.28 -8.01 -12.65
C GLY A 357 12.65 -8.59 -13.03
N SER A 358 13.61 -8.50 -12.11
CA SER A 358 14.98 -9.00 -12.28
C SER A 358 15.09 -10.51 -12.50
N ARG A 359 14.02 -11.28 -12.25
CA ARG A 359 13.96 -12.75 -12.42
C ARG A 359 13.13 -13.19 -13.63
N GLU A 360 13.01 -12.35 -14.66
CA GLU A 360 12.18 -12.58 -15.87
C GLU A 360 10.67 -12.77 -15.63
N ARG A 361 10.22 -12.66 -14.38
CA ARG A 361 8.79 -12.67 -14.05
C ARG A 361 8.15 -11.38 -14.52
N ARG A 362 7.09 -11.53 -15.30
CA ARG A 362 6.28 -10.42 -15.80
C ARG A 362 5.08 -10.25 -14.88
N VAL A 363 4.93 -9.05 -14.37
CA VAL A 363 3.75 -8.65 -13.61
C VAL A 363 2.94 -7.72 -14.47
N ARG A 364 1.68 -8.07 -14.69
CA ARG A 364 0.74 -7.21 -15.40
C ARG A 364 -0.26 -6.63 -14.41
N VAL A 365 -0.31 -5.32 -14.34
CA VAL A 365 -1.27 -4.59 -13.51
C VAL A 365 -2.34 -4.03 -14.43
N PHE A 366 -3.59 -4.36 -14.11
CA PHE A 366 -4.78 -3.89 -14.80
C PHE A 366 -5.64 -3.15 -13.78
N SER A 367 -6.13 -1.99 -14.18
CA SER A 367 -7.20 -1.34 -13.45
C SER A 367 -8.41 -1.19 -14.35
N ASN A 368 -9.58 -1.44 -13.79
CA ASN A 368 -10.85 -1.01 -14.37
C ASN A 368 -11.67 -0.31 -13.27
N ASP A 369 -12.80 0.28 -13.65
CA ASP A 369 -13.65 1.08 -12.74
C ASP A 369 -14.07 0.35 -11.46
N ASN A 370 -13.96 -0.98 -11.42
CA ASN A 370 -14.56 -1.83 -10.40
C ASN A 370 -13.56 -2.77 -9.68
N ALA A 371 -12.37 -2.96 -10.24
CA ALA A 371 -11.39 -3.92 -9.77
C ALA A 371 -9.96 -3.52 -10.13
N PHE A 372 -9.07 -3.68 -9.17
CA PHE A 372 -7.63 -3.58 -9.38
C PHE A 372 -7.03 -4.99 -9.43
N ARG A 373 -6.41 -5.37 -10.54
CA ARG A 373 -5.92 -6.73 -10.79
C ARG A 373 -4.42 -6.73 -11.03
N ILE A 374 -3.74 -7.65 -10.36
CA ILE A 374 -2.32 -7.94 -10.54
C ILE A 374 -2.20 -9.39 -10.98
N ASN A 375 -1.63 -9.61 -12.16
CA ASN A 375 -1.33 -10.95 -12.66
C ASN A 375 0.19 -11.17 -12.62
N PHE A 376 0.63 -12.16 -11.86
CA PHE A 376 1.99 -12.67 -11.87
C PHE A 376 2.04 -13.77 -12.92
N GLU A 377 2.62 -13.47 -14.08
CA GLU A 377 2.80 -14.45 -15.13
C GLU A 377 3.87 -15.44 -14.69
N SER A 378 3.54 -16.73 -14.76
CA SER A 378 4.55 -17.78 -14.66
C SER A 378 5.61 -17.52 -15.74
N PRO A 379 6.91 -17.68 -15.44
CA PRO A 379 7.93 -17.65 -16.48
C PRO A 379 7.53 -18.72 -17.50
N SER A 380 7.09 -18.28 -18.68
CA SER A 380 6.73 -19.19 -19.77
C SER A 380 7.92 -20.11 -19.96
N ALA A 381 7.72 -21.43 -19.82
CA ALA A 381 8.63 -22.38 -20.43
C ALA A 381 8.82 -21.89 -21.87
N ALA A 382 10.06 -21.59 -22.23
CA ALA A 382 10.39 -20.92 -23.48
C ALA A 382 9.57 -21.54 -24.61
N ALA A 383 8.82 -20.71 -25.34
CA ALA A 383 8.32 -21.11 -26.64
C ALA A 383 9.53 -21.67 -27.40
N PRO A 384 9.46 -22.88 -27.97
CA PRO A 384 10.60 -23.44 -28.69
C PRO A 384 10.97 -22.44 -29.78
N VAL A 385 12.14 -21.84 -29.61
CA VAL A 385 12.81 -21.05 -30.63
C VAL A 385 12.87 -21.95 -31.86
N GLY A 386 12.32 -21.46 -32.97
CA GLY A 386 12.03 -22.24 -34.15
C GLY A 386 13.16 -23.18 -34.55
N MET A 387 12.79 -24.45 -34.75
CA MET A 387 13.51 -25.27 -35.72
C MET A 387 13.06 -24.83 -37.11
N VAL A 388 13.97 -24.11 -37.77
CA VAL A 388 14.25 -23.99 -39.22
C VAL A 388 13.06 -23.73 -40.15
#